data_AF-A0NYB0-F1
#
_entry.id   AF-A0NYB0-F1
#
_cell.length_a   1.000
_cell.length_b   1.000
_cell.length_c   1.000
_cell.angle_alpha   90.00
_cell.angle_beta   90.00
_cell.angle_gamma   90.00
#
_symmetry.space_group_name_H-M   'P 1'
#
loop_
_entity.id
_entity.type
_entity.pdbx_description
1 polymer ?
#
loop_
_entity_poly.entity_id
_entity_poly.type
_entity_poly.pdbx_seq_one_letter_code
_entity_poly.pdbx_strand_id
1 'polypeptide(L)'
;MIDVHRKKALPVHPDLVRQLAGGFDRIGAWHPSVADCKTSEAPSGTVRHLTLPDGAILQEARTDDGTVPGTYSYRILSGPLPVRDYTSTFRILATGNGCKVEWSGRFDAEGASEEEARSVVAGIYETGLQALAVMVAEQASKTLPRRKPSPLPQVTTVPEIRANEALRAVYEDTKAVLQVPWMGVVTMAFAQYPNFYAALWGGLRDLAGSREFVAACAELRSCAEQEVAAFSVPEITRDLRKRGYADQELERIRDEIEVFSHGNMPYLLIATAARLLIENHDLRESSTISPYDSEHGPRRLGAPVLMEMHHVDSQTRDVYDDIMRTLGLPFVNTDYRALARWPSYFRLAWNALRPQIETTDYDKACERVHDCAVNLARTLPNPGGLTPEILQAAIARDTNAQPVGDVVRLFQWLLPGLIVNVEAFRQQLISEKSN
;
A
#
# COMPACT_ATOMS: atom_id res chain seq x y z
N MET A 1 43.60 -8.57 -17.83
CA MET A 1 42.47 -7.69 -17.41
C MET A 1 41.15 -8.37 -17.65
N ILE A 2 40.47 -8.67 -16.55
CA ILE A 2 39.31 -9.55 -16.45
C ILE A 2 38.11 -8.71 -16.05
N ASP A 3 37.01 -8.82 -16.80
CA ASP A 3 35.72 -8.22 -16.46
C ASP A 3 34.72 -9.30 -16.06
N VAL A 4 34.03 -9.11 -14.94
CA VAL A 4 32.95 -9.97 -14.45
C VAL A 4 31.71 -9.11 -14.26
N HIS A 5 30.57 -9.56 -14.78
CA HIS A 5 29.28 -8.89 -14.60
C HIS A 5 28.19 -9.92 -14.33
N ARG A 6 27.35 -9.65 -13.34
CA ARG A 6 26.15 -10.41 -12.99
C ARG A 6 24.97 -9.48 -12.74
N LYS A 7 23.77 -9.99 -13.00
CA LYS A 7 22.52 -9.26 -12.82
C LYS A 7 21.40 -10.17 -12.35
N LYS A 8 20.45 -9.62 -11.61
CA LYS A 8 19.22 -10.31 -11.17
C LYS A 8 18.04 -9.36 -11.29
N ALA A 9 16.97 -9.79 -11.97
CA ALA A 9 15.69 -9.08 -11.98
C ALA A 9 14.90 -9.48 -10.73
N LEU A 10 14.29 -8.52 -10.06
CA LEU A 10 13.49 -8.72 -8.85
C LEU A 10 12.13 -8.02 -9.03
N PRO A 11 10.98 -8.71 -8.82
CA PRO A 11 9.64 -8.17 -9.08
C PRO A 11 9.13 -7.21 -7.98
N VAL A 12 10.04 -6.46 -7.33
CA VAL A 12 9.76 -5.58 -6.19
C VAL A 12 10.17 -4.14 -6.48
N HIS A 13 9.61 -3.19 -5.74
CA HIS A 13 10.04 -1.78 -5.84
C HIS A 13 11.52 -1.67 -5.42
N PRO A 14 12.35 -0.85 -6.09
CA PRO A 14 13.77 -0.70 -5.76
C PRO A 14 14.03 -0.30 -4.31
N ASP A 15 13.11 0.39 -3.64
CA ASP A 15 13.31 0.83 -2.25
C ASP A 15 13.45 -0.31 -1.25
N LEU A 16 12.71 -1.41 -1.45
CA LEU A 16 12.88 -2.61 -0.63
C LEU A 16 14.30 -3.16 -0.76
N VAL A 17 14.83 -3.23 -1.99
CA VAL A 17 16.18 -3.71 -2.25
C VAL A 17 17.23 -2.73 -1.73
N ARG A 18 17.00 -1.42 -1.86
CA ARG A 18 17.87 -0.36 -1.32
C ARG A 18 17.98 -0.46 0.20
N GLN A 19 16.86 -0.68 0.88
CA GLN A 19 16.83 -0.87 2.33
C GLN A 19 17.66 -2.09 2.76
N LEU A 20 17.55 -3.20 2.03
CA LEU A 20 18.23 -4.46 2.35
C LEU A 20 19.72 -4.45 1.98
N ALA A 21 20.09 -3.96 0.79
CA ALA A 21 21.41 -4.15 0.20
C ALA A 21 22.05 -2.88 -0.40
N GLY A 22 21.37 -1.72 -0.33
CA GLY A 22 21.85 -0.48 -0.93
C GLY A 22 22.98 0.22 -0.17
N GLY A 23 23.21 -0.14 1.09
CA GLY A 23 24.30 0.41 1.92
C GLY A 23 25.61 -0.36 1.74
N PHE A 24 26.71 0.36 1.52
CA PHE A 24 28.07 -0.21 1.38
C PHE A 24 28.50 -1.00 2.63
N ASP A 25 28.03 -0.57 3.80
CA ASP A 25 28.26 -1.11 5.13
C ASP A 25 27.35 -2.30 5.49
N ARG A 26 26.34 -2.62 4.66
CA ARG A 26 25.29 -3.60 4.99
C ARG A 26 25.50 -5.00 4.41
N ILE A 27 26.61 -5.25 3.71
CA ILE A 27 26.83 -6.52 3.00
C ILE A 27 26.78 -7.75 3.92
N GLY A 28 27.22 -7.62 5.18
CA GLY A 28 27.14 -8.70 6.17
C GLY A 28 25.71 -9.11 6.55
N ALA A 29 24.71 -8.28 6.27
CA ALA A 29 23.31 -8.61 6.57
C ALA A 29 22.66 -9.51 5.52
N TRP A 30 23.25 -9.65 4.33
CA TRP A 30 22.60 -10.36 3.22
C TRP A 30 23.51 -11.28 2.40
N HIS A 31 24.84 -11.11 2.45
CA HIS A 31 25.76 -11.90 1.64
C HIS A 31 26.29 -13.12 2.43
N PRO A 32 26.05 -14.37 1.99
CA PRO A 32 26.42 -15.58 2.75
C PRO A 32 27.92 -15.73 3.02
N SER A 33 28.76 -15.22 2.11
CA SER A 33 30.23 -15.25 2.28
C SER A 33 30.79 -14.17 3.22
N VAL A 34 29.95 -13.41 3.92
CA VAL A 34 30.38 -12.37 4.88
C VAL A 34 29.79 -12.69 6.25
N ALA A 35 30.64 -13.01 7.22
CA ALA A 35 30.26 -13.30 8.59
C ALA A 35 30.07 -12.02 9.43
N ASP A 36 30.88 -10.98 9.19
CA ASP A 36 30.77 -9.68 9.86
C ASP A 36 31.26 -8.56 8.93
N CYS A 37 30.71 -7.36 9.09
CA CYS A 37 31.07 -6.18 8.33
C CYS A 37 31.22 -4.97 9.26
N LYS A 38 32.43 -4.40 9.32
CA LYS A 38 32.72 -3.19 10.10
C LYS A 38 33.29 -2.10 9.20
N THR A 39 32.88 -0.86 9.44
CA THR A 39 33.39 0.31 8.70
C THR A 39 34.30 1.17 9.56
N SER A 40 35.24 1.85 8.89
CA SER A 40 36.14 2.84 9.48
C SER A 40 36.40 3.94 8.46
N GLU A 41 36.64 5.16 8.94
CA GLU A 41 37.07 6.27 8.09
C GLU A 41 38.59 6.26 7.90
N ALA A 42 39.04 6.50 6.68
CA ALA A 42 40.45 6.63 6.31
C ALA A 42 40.63 7.81 5.34
N PRO A 43 41.86 8.32 5.13
CA PRO A 43 42.10 9.36 4.12
C PRO A 43 41.64 8.98 2.71
N SER A 44 41.53 7.68 2.43
CA SER A 44 41.01 7.11 1.18
C SER A 44 39.48 7.05 1.09
N GLY A 45 38.75 7.58 2.08
CA GLY A 45 37.30 7.42 2.24
C GLY A 45 36.92 6.27 3.18
N THR A 46 35.62 5.97 3.27
CA THR A 46 35.10 4.87 4.09
C THR A 46 35.67 3.52 3.63
N VAL A 47 36.27 2.79 4.56
CA VAL A 47 36.79 1.43 4.37
C VAL A 47 35.91 0.44 5.12
N ARG A 48 35.52 -0.66 4.47
CA ARG A 48 34.87 -1.79 5.13
C ARG A 48 35.84 -2.96 5.31
N HIS A 49 35.71 -3.63 6.45
CA HIS A 49 36.42 -4.83 6.85
C HIS A 49 35.40 -5.96 6.88
N LEU A 50 35.54 -6.90 5.95
CA LEU A 50 34.68 -8.06 5.83
C LEU A 50 35.38 -9.27 6.44
N THR A 51 34.80 -9.82 7.49
CA THR A 51 35.23 -11.10 8.06
C THR A 51 34.55 -12.22 7.28
N LEU A 52 35.31 -13.11 6.68
CA LEU A 52 34.81 -14.30 5.99
C LEU A 52 34.52 -15.42 7.00
N PRO A 53 33.73 -16.46 6.63
CA PRO A 53 33.39 -17.56 7.54
C PRO A 53 34.59 -18.33 8.12
N ASP A 54 35.74 -18.31 7.44
CA ASP A 54 37.00 -18.94 7.88
C ASP A 54 37.86 -18.00 8.75
N GLY A 55 37.40 -16.78 9.01
CA GLY A 55 38.11 -15.75 9.77
C GLY A 55 39.07 -14.89 8.95
N ALA A 56 39.24 -15.14 7.65
CA ALA A 56 40.02 -14.28 6.78
C ALA A 56 39.37 -12.89 6.66
N ILE A 57 40.18 -11.86 6.47
CA ILE A 57 39.72 -10.47 6.37
C ILE A 57 39.92 -9.94 4.95
N LEU A 58 38.87 -9.38 4.37
CA LEU A 58 38.89 -8.62 3.11
C LEU A 58 38.64 -7.15 3.41
N GLN A 59 39.57 -6.27 3.00
CA GLN A 59 39.46 -4.83 3.16
C GLN A 59 39.12 -4.16 1.83
N GLU A 60 38.10 -3.32 1.83
CA GLU A 60 37.63 -2.62 0.65
C GLU A 60 37.39 -1.14 0.93
N ALA A 61 37.90 -0.26 0.07
CA ALA A 61 37.68 1.18 0.15
C ALA A 61 36.59 1.60 -0.82
N ARG A 62 35.63 2.39 -0.34
CA ARG A 62 34.64 3.07 -1.18
C ARG A 62 35.33 4.08 -2.10
N THR A 63 34.83 4.21 -3.32
CA THR A 63 35.40 5.06 -4.37
C THR A 63 34.38 6.00 -5.01
N ASP A 64 33.09 5.85 -4.74
CA ASP A 64 32.04 6.79 -5.11
C ASP A 64 31.78 7.85 -4.02
N ASP A 65 31.05 8.90 -4.39
CA ASP A 65 30.66 10.01 -3.50
C ASP A 65 29.41 9.72 -2.65
N GLY A 66 28.77 8.57 -2.84
CA GLY A 66 27.54 8.17 -2.17
C GLY A 66 26.30 8.97 -2.47
N THR A 67 26.30 9.73 -3.56
CA THR A 67 25.16 10.58 -3.94
C THR A 67 24.03 9.82 -4.65
N VAL A 68 24.33 8.64 -5.23
CA VAL A 68 23.35 7.84 -5.98
C VAL A 68 22.74 6.75 -5.09
N PRO A 69 21.46 6.87 -4.67
CA PRO A 69 20.84 5.90 -3.77
C PRO A 69 20.80 4.49 -4.37
N GLY A 70 21.28 3.51 -3.60
CA GLY A 70 21.32 2.10 -4.04
C GLY A 70 22.42 1.79 -5.06
N THR A 71 23.42 2.66 -5.17
CA THR A 71 24.63 2.42 -5.96
C THR A 71 25.87 2.73 -5.12
N TYR A 72 26.89 1.86 -5.20
CA TYR A 72 28.19 2.11 -4.59
C TYR A 72 29.30 1.43 -5.40
N SER A 73 30.47 2.06 -5.44
CA SER A 73 31.68 1.55 -6.09
C SER A 73 32.83 1.46 -5.11
N TYR A 74 33.67 0.45 -5.24
CA TYR A 74 34.75 0.19 -4.31
C TYR A 74 35.94 -0.50 -4.97
N ARG A 75 37.06 -0.54 -4.26
CA ARG A 75 38.28 -1.28 -4.62
C ARG A 75 38.74 -2.16 -3.47
N ILE A 76 39.38 -3.28 -3.78
CA ILE A 76 40.02 -4.12 -2.76
C ILE A 76 41.36 -3.48 -2.39
N LEU A 77 41.63 -3.39 -1.09
CA LEU A 77 42.92 -2.96 -0.53
C LEU A 77 43.80 -4.15 -0.17
N SER A 78 43.21 -5.18 0.43
CA SER A 78 43.88 -6.42 0.84
C SER A 78 42.85 -7.53 1.05
N GLY A 79 43.23 -8.79 0.89
CA GLY A 79 42.37 -9.93 1.19
C GLY A 79 42.82 -11.24 0.53
N PRO A 80 42.07 -12.33 0.71
CA PRO A 80 42.45 -13.67 0.26
C PRO A 80 42.12 -13.97 -1.21
N LEU A 81 41.49 -13.04 -1.92
CA LEU A 81 41.07 -13.25 -3.32
C LEU A 81 42.30 -13.18 -4.26
N PRO A 82 42.38 -14.04 -5.30
CA PRO A 82 43.54 -14.11 -6.20
C PRO A 82 43.50 -13.00 -7.27
N VAL A 83 43.41 -11.75 -6.84
CA VAL A 83 43.20 -10.58 -7.71
C VAL A 83 44.02 -9.39 -7.27
N ARG A 84 44.38 -8.54 -8.23
CA ARG A 84 44.94 -7.20 -8.00
C ARG A 84 44.26 -6.17 -8.90
N ASP A 85 44.51 -4.88 -8.61
CA ASP A 85 43.92 -3.74 -9.34
C ASP A 85 42.39 -3.82 -9.45
N TYR A 86 41.76 -4.35 -8.40
CA TYR A 86 40.33 -4.67 -8.39
C TYR A 86 39.47 -3.43 -8.15
N THR A 87 38.47 -3.25 -8.99
CA THR A 87 37.38 -2.30 -8.82
C THR A 87 36.03 -2.97 -9.04
N SER A 88 34.99 -2.52 -8.34
CA SER A 88 33.64 -3.06 -8.49
C SER A 88 32.57 -2.00 -8.29
N THR A 89 31.41 -2.21 -8.90
CA THR A 89 30.20 -1.41 -8.70
C THR A 89 28.97 -2.29 -8.52
N PHE A 90 28.17 -1.98 -7.51
CA PHE A 90 26.84 -2.53 -7.28
C PHE A 90 25.78 -1.46 -7.59
N ARG A 91 24.74 -1.81 -8.36
CA ARG A 91 23.67 -0.88 -8.77
C ARG A 91 22.29 -1.50 -8.63
N ILE A 92 21.33 -0.73 -8.15
CA ILE A 92 19.90 -1.04 -8.17
C ILE A 92 19.20 -0.11 -9.15
N LEU A 93 18.65 -0.67 -10.23
CA LEU A 93 17.98 0.06 -11.30
C LEU A 93 16.48 -0.22 -11.29
N ALA A 94 15.65 0.82 -11.30
CA ALA A 94 14.20 0.66 -11.45
C ALA A 94 13.84 0.11 -12.83
N THR A 95 12.80 -0.71 -12.91
CA THR A 95 12.17 -1.17 -14.16
C THR A 95 10.67 -0.91 -14.09
N GLY A 96 9.95 -1.02 -15.22
CA GLY A 96 8.52 -0.73 -15.26
C GLY A 96 7.64 -1.58 -14.31
N ASN A 97 8.10 -2.78 -13.93
CA ASN A 97 7.38 -3.72 -13.08
C ASN A 97 8.20 -4.23 -11.87
N GLY A 98 9.30 -3.57 -11.52
CA GLY A 98 10.16 -3.99 -10.41
C GLY A 98 11.51 -3.29 -10.43
N CYS A 99 12.58 -4.04 -10.19
CA CYS A 99 13.94 -3.54 -10.31
C CYS A 99 14.90 -4.62 -10.83
N LYS A 100 16.11 -4.19 -11.18
CA LYS A 100 17.23 -5.02 -11.59
C LYS A 100 18.45 -4.63 -10.76
N VAL A 101 19.09 -5.62 -10.16
CA VAL A 101 20.36 -5.46 -9.46
C VAL A 101 21.48 -5.87 -10.41
N GLU A 102 22.50 -5.04 -10.56
CA GLU A 102 23.70 -5.30 -11.36
C GLU A 102 24.94 -5.20 -10.48
N TRP A 103 25.85 -6.17 -10.62
CA TRP A 103 27.13 -6.20 -9.92
C TRP A 103 28.24 -6.51 -10.92
N SER A 104 29.16 -5.56 -11.09
CA SER A 104 30.27 -5.64 -12.04
C SER A 104 31.61 -5.42 -11.36
N GLY A 105 32.65 -6.10 -11.82
CA GLY A 105 34.02 -5.92 -11.33
C GLY A 105 35.05 -6.08 -12.43
N ARG A 106 36.19 -5.40 -12.27
CA ARG A 106 37.34 -5.41 -13.18
C ARG A 106 38.63 -5.56 -12.38
N PHE A 107 39.49 -6.47 -12.78
CA PHE A 107 40.72 -6.82 -12.04
C PHE A 107 41.73 -7.58 -12.92
N ASP A 108 42.94 -7.77 -12.41
CA ASP A 108 43.91 -8.73 -12.95
C ASP A 108 44.08 -9.92 -12.00
N ALA A 109 44.43 -11.09 -12.53
CA ALA A 109 44.69 -12.27 -11.72
C ALA A 109 46.04 -12.15 -10.99
N GLU A 110 46.08 -12.62 -9.74
CA GLU A 110 47.31 -12.68 -8.93
C GLU A 110 47.34 -14.00 -8.14
N GLY A 111 48.40 -14.78 -8.31
CA GLY A 111 48.54 -16.07 -7.61
C GLY A 111 47.63 -17.20 -8.13
N ALA A 112 46.85 -16.96 -9.19
CA ALA A 112 46.02 -17.96 -9.87
C ALA A 112 45.92 -17.66 -11.38
N SER A 113 45.30 -18.56 -12.14
CA SER A 113 44.97 -18.31 -13.54
C SER A 113 43.84 -17.27 -13.70
N GLU A 114 43.73 -16.65 -14.87
CA GLU A 114 42.63 -15.72 -15.16
C GLU A 114 41.25 -16.40 -15.07
N GLU A 115 41.17 -17.68 -15.43
CA GLU A 115 39.93 -18.46 -15.37
C GLU A 115 39.50 -18.73 -13.92
N GLU A 116 40.44 -19.11 -13.05
CA GLU A 116 40.18 -19.32 -11.63
C GLU A 116 39.75 -18.01 -10.94
N ALA A 117 40.49 -16.91 -11.17
CA ALA A 117 40.15 -15.60 -10.58
C ALA A 117 38.78 -15.11 -11.06
N ARG A 118 38.46 -15.29 -12.35
CA ARG A 118 37.14 -15.00 -12.92
C ARG A 118 36.05 -15.83 -12.26
N SER A 119 36.28 -17.13 -12.09
CA SER A 119 35.34 -18.08 -11.49
C SER A 119 35.03 -17.72 -10.04
N VAL A 120 36.06 -17.42 -9.24
CA VAL A 120 35.92 -17.01 -7.84
C VAL A 120 35.06 -15.75 -7.70
N VAL A 121 35.39 -14.67 -8.43
CA VAL A 121 34.64 -13.41 -8.34
C VAL A 121 33.21 -13.57 -8.86
N ALA A 122 33.02 -14.30 -9.97
CA ALA A 122 31.68 -14.59 -10.49
C ALA A 122 30.83 -15.36 -9.49
N GLY A 123 31.41 -16.37 -8.82
CA GLY A 123 30.72 -17.17 -7.80
C GLY A 123 30.29 -16.36 -6.58
N ILE A 124 31.12 -15.41 -6.13
CA ILE A 124 30.75 -14.47 -5.05
C ILE A 124 29.53 -13.64 -5.48
N TYR A 125 29.56 -13.04 -6.67
CA TYR A 125 28.45 -12.21 -7.15
C TYR A 125 27.16 -13.02 -7.33
N GLU A 126 27.24 -14.22 -7.91
CA GLU A 126 26.09 -15.10 -8.10
C GLU A 126 25.47 -15.53 -6.76
N THR A 127 26.31 -15.95 -5.81
CA THR A 127 25.89 -16.35 -4.47
C THR A 127 25.19 -15.20 -3.75
N GLY A 128 25.78 -14.01 -3.77
CA GLY A 128 25.18 -12.82 -3.18
C GLY A 128 23.85 -12.45 -3.81
N LEU A 129 23.77 -12.37 -5.14
CA LEU A 129 22.53 -12.01 -5.84
C LEU A 129 21.42 -13.04 -5.63
N GLN A 130 21.77 -14.33 -5.49
CA GLN A 130 20.79 -15.37 -5.21
C GLN A 130 20.27 -15.27 -3.77
N ALA A 131 21.15 -15.06 -2.78
CA ALA A 131 20.74 -14.85 -1.39
C ALA A 131 19.86 -13.60 -1.24
N LEU A 132 20.24 -12.50 -1.90
CA LEU A 132 19.44 -11.28 -1.93
C LEU A 132 18.04 -11.53 -2.53
N ALA A 133 17.95 -12.32 -3.60
CA ALA A 133 16.66 -12.66 -4.20
C ALA A 133 15.75 -13.44 -3.25
N VAL A 134 16.31 -14.39 -2.47
CA VAL A 134 15.57 -15.15 -1.44
C VAL A 134 15.09 -14.22 -0.34
N MET A 135 15.97 -13.40 0.23
CA MET A 135 15.59 -12.44 1.28
C MET A 135 14.55 -11.44 0.80
N VAL A 136 14.67 -10.95 -0.43
CA VAL A 136 13.69 -10.06 -1.04
C VAL A 136 12.36 -10.78 -1.22
N ALA A 137 12.34 -12.06 -1.63
CA ALA A 137 11.11 -12.83 -1.74
C ALA A 137 10.45 -13.05 -0.37
N GLU A 138 11.22 -13.33 0.68
CA GLU A 138 10.72 -13.47 2.05
C GLU A 138 10.19 -12.15 2.63
N GLN A 139 10.84 -11.02 2.32
CA GLN A 139 10.37 -9.71 2.77
C GLN A 139 9.20 -9.22 1.92
N ALA A 140 9.18 -9.55 0.63
CA ALA A 140 8.07 -9.31 -0.27
C ALA A 140 6.85 -10.15 0.11
N SER A 141 7.00 -11.39 0.56
CA SER A 141 5.86 -12.20 1.04
C SER A 141 5.26 -11.64 2.35
N LYS A 142 6.05 -10.86 3.10
CA LYS A 142 5.59 -10.12 4.27
C LYS A 142 4.97 -8.76 3.95
N THR A 143 5.16 -8.23 2.74
CA THR A 143 4.66 -6.90 2.34
C THR A 143 3.62 -7.01 1.25
N LEU A 144 2.57 -6.20 1.31
CA LEU A 144 1.53 -6.18 0.28
C LEU A 144 1.56 -4.81 -0.41
N PRO A 145 2.51 -4.51 -1.31
CA PRO A 145 2.74 -3.12 -1.76
C PRO A 145 1.48 -2.49 -2.37
N ARG A 146 1.26 -1.20 -2.08
CA ARG A 146 0.16 -0.41 -2.65
C ARG A 146 0.45 -0.09 -4.11
N ARG A 147 -0.17 -0.82 -5.05
CA ARG A 147 0.05 -0.63 -6.49
C ARG A 147 -1.26 -0.45 -7.23
N LYS A 148 -1.33 0.61 -8.04
CA LYS A 148 -2.45 0.85 -8.95
C LYS A 148 -2.43 -0.21 -10.06
N PRO A 149 -3.53 -0.94 -10.31
CA PRO A 149 -3.61 -1.83 -11.46
C PRO A 149 -3.42 -1.06 -12.78
N SER A 150 -2.71 -1.68 -13.73
CA SER A 150 -2.55 -1.17 -15.09
C SER A 150 -2.61 -2.32 -16.09
N PRO A 151 -3.57 -2.33 -17.03
CA PRO A 151 -4.67 -1.36 -17.18
C PRO A 151 -5.64 -1.39 -15.99
N LEU A 152 -6.45 -0.34 -15.85
CA LEU A 152 -7.50 -0.34 -14.83
C LEU A 152 -8.60 -1.33 -15.20
N PRO A 153 -9.08 -2.15 -14.25
CA PRO A 153 -10.24 -2.98 -14.48
C PRO A 153 -11.49 -2.12 -14.72
N GLN A 154 -12.37 -2.56 -15.62
CA GLN A 154 -13.74 -2.08 -15.63
C GLN A 154 -14.39 -2.36 -14.27
N VAL A 155 -15.16 -1.40 -13.75
CA VAL A 155 -15.90 -1.58 -12.49
C VAL A 155 -17.37 -1.75 -12.83
N THR A 156 -17.85 -2.99 -12.73
CA THR A 156 -19.29 -3.30 -12.79
C THR A 156 -19.77 -3.63 -11.38
N THR A 157 -20.93 -3.13 -11.02
CA THR A 157 -21.52 -3.32 -9.69
C THR A 157 -22.90 -3.98 -9.80
N VAL A 158 -23.36 -4.57 -8.70
CA VAL A 158 -24.77 -4.91 -8.48
C VAL A 158 -25.35 -3.90 -7.48
N PRO A 159 -25.97 -2.79 -7.94
CA PRO A 159 -26.53 -1.79 -7.04
C PRO A 159 -27.64 -2.35 -6.13
N GLU A 160 -27.85 -1.75 -4.96
CA GLU A 160 -28.89 -2.18 -4.00
C GLU A 160 -30.27 -2.34 -4.63
N ILE A 161 -30.68 -1.42 -5.51
CA ILE A 161 -31.96 -1.46 -6.23
C ILE A 161 -32.08 -2.63 -7.23
N ARG A 162 -30.94 -3.17 -7.69
CA ARG A 162 -30.88 -4.31 -8.63
C ARG A 162 -30.57 -5.63 -7.94
N ALA A 163 -30.29 -5.63 -6.63
CA ALA A 163 -30.07 -6.86 -5.88
C ALA A 163 -31.35 -7.70 -5.87
N ASN A 164 -31.21 -9.01 -6.12
CA ASN A 164 -32.30 -9.96 -5.91
C ASN A 164 -32.58 -10.14 -4.41
N GLU A 165 -33.59 -10.93 -4.05
CA GLU A 165 -33.99 -11.09 -2.64
C GLU A 165 -32.85 -11.59 -1.73
N ALA A 166 -32.14 -12.64 -2.16
CA ALA A 166 -31.03 -13.20 -1.39
C ALA A 166 -29.89 -12.19 -1.21
N LEU A 167 -29.45 -11.53 -2.27
CA LEU A 167 -28.38 -10.54 -2.20
C LEU A 167 -28.78 -9.30 -1.39
N ARG A 168 -30.06 -8.89 -1.48
CA ARG A 168 -30.58 -7.78 -0.67
C ARG A 168 -30.51 -8.11 0.82
N ALA A 169 -30.84 -9.34 1.22
CA ALA A 169 -30.68 -9.77 2.62
C ALA A 169 -29.21 -9.70 3.07
N VAL A 170 -28.26 -10.11 2.21
CA VAL A 170 -26.82 -9.97 2.49
C VAL A 170 -26.42 -8.49 2.63
N TYR A 171 -26.95 -7.60 1.80
CA TYR A 171 -26.65 -6.17 1.88
C TYR A 171 -27.20 -5.53 3.15
N GLU A 172 -28.43 -5.88 3.55
CA GLU A 172 -28.99 -5.39 4.82
C GLU A 172 -28.20 -5.93 6.03
N ASP A 173 -27.80 -7.21 6.04
CA ASP A 173 -26.92 -7.76 7.08
C ASP A 173 -25.56 -7.06 7.10
N THR A 174 -24.94 -6.84 5.93
CA THR A 174 -23.66 -6.12 5.83
C THR A 174 -23.78 -4.71 6.39
N LYS A 175 -24.80 -3.95 6.00
CA LYS A 175 -25.05 -2.59 6.51
C LYS A 175 -25.29 -2.58 8.02
N ALA A 176 -26.05 -3.54 8.54
CA ALA A 176 -26.33 -3.67 9.96
C ALA A 176 -25.05 -3.98 10.77
N VAL A 177 -24.24 -4.94 10.32
CA VAL A 177 -22.99 -5.33 10.98
C VAL A 177 -21.97 -4.20 10.96
N LEU A 178 -21.79 -3.54 9.81
CA LEU A 178 -20.83 -2.45 9.67
C LEU A 178 -21.34 -1.11 10.23
N GLN A 179 -22.62 -1.02 10.59
CA GLN A 179 -23.32 0.19 11.01
C GLN A 179 -23.17 1.34 10.00
N VAL A 180 -23.41 1.05 8.72
CA VAL A 180 -23.33 2.00 7.61
C VAL A 180 -24.68 2.13 6.90
N PRO A 181 -25.10 3.35 6.49
CA PRO A 181 -26.39 3.55 5.82
C PRO A 181 -26.40 3.26 4.31
N TRP A 182 -25.28 2.81 3.73
CA TRP A 182 -25.15 2.53 2.29
C TRP A 182 -24.33 1.27 2.04
N MET A 183 -24.50 0.66 0.87
CA MET A 183 -23.57 -0.38 0.44
C MET A 183 -22.39 0.22 -0.36
N GLY A 184 -21.17 -0.04 0.10
CA GLY A 184 -19.94 0.40 -0.55
C GLY A 184 -19.79 -0.10 -1.98
N VAL A 185 -19.25 0.74 -2.87
CA VAL A 185 -19.03 0.37 -4.28
C VAL A 185 -18.12 -0.86 -4.39
N VAL A 186 -17.15 -1.01 -3.48
CA VAL A 186 -16.28 -2.19 -3.41
C VAL A 186 -17.05 -3.49 -3.22
N THR A 187 -17.96 -3.55 -2.26
CA THR A 187 -18.74 -4.77 -1.99
C THR A 187 -19.83 -4.99 -3.05
N MET A 188 -20.40 -3.93 -3.62
CA MET A 188 -21.27 -4.06 -4.79
C MET A 188 -20.53 -4.55 -6.04
N ALA A 189 -19.25 -4.19 -6.20
CA ALA A 189 -18.39 -4.69 -7.27
C ALA A 189 -17.96 -6.13 -7.01
N PHE A 190 -17.76 -6.54 -5.76
CA PHE A 190 -17.50 -7.94 -5.41
C PHE A 190 -18.73 -8.81 -5.64
N ALA A 191 -19.93 -8.31 -5.34
CA ALA A 191 -21.18 -9.03 -5.53
C ALA A 191 -21.50 -9.41 -6.99
N GLN A 192 -20.80 -8.84 -7.98
CA GLN A 192 -20.90 -9.34 -9.36
C GLN A 192 -20.35 -10.77 -9.49
N TYR A 193 -19.47 -11.19 -8.57
CA TYR A 193 -18.88 -12.52 -8.44
C TYR A 193 -19.55 -13.23 -7.24
N PRO A 194 -20.71 -13.88 -7.45
CA PRO A 194 -21.55 -14.34 -6.35
C PRO A 194 -20.86 -15.41 -5.49
N ASN A 195 -20.07 -16.32 -6.06
CA ASN A 195 -19.41 -17.36 -5.28
C ASN A 195 -18.27 -16.77 -4.44
N PHE A 196 -17.44 -15.91 -5.04
CA PHE A 196 -16.39 -15.16 -4.36
C PHE A 196 -16.93 -14.31 -3.22
N TYR A 197 -17.96 -13.50 -3.47
CA TYR A 197 -18.49 -12.59 -2.45
C TYR A 197 -19.19 -13.36 -1.32
N ALA A 198 -19.91 -14.44 -1.63
CA ALA A 198 -20.51 -15.30 -0.62
C ALA A 198 -19.46 -15.96 0.28
N ALA A 199 -18.36 -16.47 -0.30
CA ALA A 199 -17.25 -17.04 0.47
C ALA A 199 -16.58 -15.98 1.35
N LEU A 200 -16.22 -14.83 0.76
CA LEU A 200 -15.53 -13.75 1.48
C LEU A 200 -16.38 -13.18 2.62
N TRP A 201 -17.62 -12.76 2.35
CA TRP A 201 -18.48 -12.20 3.39
C TRP A 201 -18.85 -13.27 4.41
N GLY A 202 -19.19 -14.49 4.00
CA GLY A 202 -19.51 -15.59 4.90
C GLY A 202 -18.40 -15.86 5.93
N GLY A 203 -17.13 -15.76 5.53
CA GLY A 203 -16.01 -15.94 6.45
C GLY A 203 -15.67 -14.70 7.31
N LEU A 204 -15.93 -13.49 6.82
CA LEU A 204 -15.64 -12.25 7.54
C LEU A 204 -16.80 -11.75 8.41
N ARG A 205 -18.03 -12.25 8.22
CA ARG A 205 -19.24 -11.70 8.84
C ARG A 205 -19.17 -11.64 10.36
N ASP A 206 -18.75 -12.72 11.01
CA ASP A 206 -18.67 -12.78 12.47
C ASP A 206 -17.51 -11.95 13.01
N LEU A 207 -16.39 -11.90 12.27
CA LEU A 207 -15.29 -10.99 12.58
C LEU A 207 -15.76 -9.54 12.52
N ALA A 208 -16.48 -9.16 11.47
CA ALA A 208 -16.95 -7.79 11.25
C ALA A 208 -17.87 -7.29 12.37
N GLY A 209 -18.59 -8.19 13.05
CA GLY A 209 -19.41 -7.90 14.23
C GLY A 209 -18.69 -8.02 15.58
N SER A 210 -17.36 -8.13 15.58
CA SER A 210 -16.57 -8.40 16.79
C SER A 210 -15.87 -7.15 17.35
N ARG A 211 -15.50 -7.21 18.64
CA ARG A 211 -14.77 -6.13 19.32
C ARG A 211 -13.40 -5.88 18.67
N GLU A 212 -12.76 -6.94 18.21
CA GLU A 212 -11.45 -6.90 17.57
C GLU A 212 -11.50 -6.14 16.24
N PHE A 213 -12.54 -6.36 15.43
CA PHE A 213 -12.70 -5.67 14.15
C PHE A 213 -13.10 -4.21 14.33
N VAL A 214 -13.98 -3.90 15.29
CA VAL A 214 -14.33 -2.52 15.65
C VAL A 214 -13.09 -1.76 16.14
N ALA A 215 -12.25 -2.39 16.98
CA ALA A 215 -10.99 -1.80 17.43
C ALA A 215 -10.01 -1.57 16.26
N ALA A 216 -9.90 -2.52 15.34
CA ALA A 216 -9.08 -2.35 14.13
C ALA A 216 -9.56 -1.20 13.24
N CYS A 217 -10.88 -1.02 13.08
CA CYS A 217 -11.43 0.12 12.35
C CYS A 217 -11.08 1.45 13.04
N ALA A 218 -11.15 1.51 14.38
CA ALA A 218 -10.76 2.69 15.14
C ALA A 218 -9.25 2.99 15.04
N GLU A 219 -8.40 1.96 15.05
CA GLU A 219 -6.95 2.10 14.86
C GLU A 219 -6.62 2.59 13.44
N LEU A 220 -7.25 2.02 12.43
CA LEU A 220 -7.09 2.45 11.03
C LEU A 220 -7.52 3.91 10.82
N ARG A 221 -8.62 4.33 11.46
CA ARG A 221 -9.05 5.72 11.48
C ARG A 221 -8.01 6.62 12.14
N SER A 222 -7.50 6.24 13.32
CA SER A 222 -6.45 7.00 14.03
C SER A 222 -5.18 7.14 13.20
N CYS A 223 -4.80 6.10 12.44
CA CYS A 223 -3.69 6.19 11.49
C CYS A 223 -3.95 7.26 10.42
N ALA A 224 -5.13 7.27 9.79
CA ALA A 224 -5.48 8.29 8.80
C ALA A 224 -5.47 9.71 9.40
N GLU A 225 -6.03 9.89 10.60
CA GLU A 225 -6.05 11.17 11.31
C GLU A 225 -4.62 11.70 11.57
N GLN A 226 -3.70 10.82 12.00
CA GLN A 226 -2.29 11.17 12.23
C GLN A 226 -1.56 11.55 10.94
N GLU A 227 -1.79 10.78 9.86
CA GLU A 227 -1.12 11.01 8.59
C GLU A 227 -1.59 12.29 7.90
N VAL A 228 -2.88 12.60 7.96
CA VAL A 228 -3.41 13.85 7.41
C VAL A 228 -2.99 15.05 8.26
N ALA A 229 -2.93 14.91 9.59
CA ALA A 229 -2.42 15.99 10.45
C ALA A 229 -0.96 16.37 10.14
N ALA A 230 -0.19 15.50 9.47
CA ALA A 230 1.20 15.75 9.12
C ALA A 230 1.38 16.64 7.88
N PHE A 231 0.36 16.84 7.03
CA PHE A 231 0.43 17.76 5.89
C PHE A 231 -0.73 18.77 5.90
N SER A 232 -0.43 20.04 5.61
CA SER A 232 -1.38 21.13 5.86
C SER A 232 -2.57 21.10 4.89
N VAL A 233 -3.76 20.86 5.44
CA VAL A 233 -5.03 21.02 4.73
C VAL A 233 -5.68 22.36 5.13
N PRO A 234 -5.99 23.27 4.19
CA PRO A 234 -6.55 24.57 4.52
C PRO A 234 -7.92 24.49 5.19
N GLU A 235 -8.12 25.19 6.31
CA GLU A 235 -9.43 25.39 6.95
C GLU A 235 -10.36 26.19 6.02
N ILE A 236 -11.63 25.78 5.88
CA ILE A 236 -12.57 26.44 4.96
C ILE A 236 -13.88 26.92 5.61
N THR A 237 -14.13 26.62 6.88
CA THR A 237 -15.36 26.99 7.61
C THR A 237 -15.58 28.49 7.58
N ARG A 238 -14.52 29.31 7.74
CA ARG A 238 -14.66 30.77 7.67
C ARG A 238 -15.20 31.22 6.31
N ASP A 239 -14.73 30.63 5.22
CA ASP A 239 -15.15 31.01 3.87
C ASP A 239 -16.53 30.45 3.53
N LEU A 240 -16.91 29.29 4.07
CA LEU A 240 -18.28 28.78 3.99
C LEU A 240 -19.26 29.70 4.71
N ARG A 241 -18.94 30.18 5.92
CA ARG A 241 -19.79 31.13 6.66
C ARG A 241 -19.97 32.44 5.89
N LYS A 242 -18.91 32.98 5.27
CA LYS A 242 -19.00 34.16 4.38
C LYS A 242 -19.92 33.92 3.17
N ARG A 243 -20.03 32.68 2.69
CA ARG A 243 -20.92 32.27 1.60
C ARG A 243 -22.37 32.04 2.06
N GLY A 244 -22.64 32.18 3.36
CA GLY A 244 -23.99 32.07 3.92
C GLY A 244 -24.32 30.71 4.53
N TYR A 245 -23.36 29.79 4.67
CA TYR A 245 -23.60 28.51 5.34
C TYR A 245 -23.87 28.75 6.83
N ALA A 246 -25.03 28.29 7.30
CA ALA A 246 -25.38 28.29 8.72
C ALA A 246 -24.65 27.15 9.47
N ASP A 247 -24.48 27.29 10.78
CA ASP A 247 -23.82 26.25 11.59
C ASP A 247 -24.53 24.88 11.50
N GLN A 248 -25.86 24.87 11.37
CA GLN A 248 -26.62 23.63 11.17
C GLN A 248 -26.33 22.95 9.82
N GLU A 249 -26.04 23.72 8.76
CA GLU A 249 -25.66 23.14 7.47
C GLU A 249 -24.24 22.58 7.52
N LEU A 250 -23.34 23.26 8.23
CA LEU A 250 -21.99 22.77 8.47
C LEU A 250 -21.97 21.51 9.33
N GLU A 251 -22.84 21.42 10.34
CA GLU A 251 -23.05 20.21 11.14
C GLU A 251 -23.52 19.03 10.27
N ARG A 252 -24.49 19.26 9.36
CA ARG A 252 -24.94 18.21 8.42
C ARG A 252 -23.83 17.73 7.48
N ILE A 253 -22.97 18.63 7.01
CA ILE A 253 -21.81 18.26 6.20
C ILE A 253 -20.82 17.42 7.02
N ARG A 254 -20.56 17.81 8.28
CA ARG A 254 -19.70 17.05 9.19
C ARG A 254 -20.28 15.66 9.47
N ASP A 255 -21.59 15.56 9.73
CA ASP A 255 -22.26 14.27 9.94
C ASP A 255 -22.13 13.37 8.71
N GLU A 256 -22.29 13.92 7.49
CA GLU A 256 -22.10 13.18 6.24
C GLU A 256 -20.65 12.70 6.07
N ILE A 257 -19.66 13.53 6.41
CA ILE A 257 -18.24 13.13 6.39
C ILE A 257 -17.97 12.02 7.43
N GLU A 258 -18.56 12.11 8.62
CA GLU A 258 -18.39 11.09 9.67
C GLU A 258 -18.96 9.73 9.25
N VAL A 259 -20.06 9.70 8.48
CA VAL A 259 -20.61 8.48 7.87
C VAL A 259 -19.56 7.78 7.00
N PHE A 260 -18.87 8.52 6.12
CA PHE A 260 -17.80 7.99 5.27
C PHE A 260 -16.50 7.69 6.05
N SER A 261 -16.14 8.54 7.01
CA SER A 261 -14.97 8.33 7.87
C SER A 261 -15.09 7.05 8.69
N HIS A 262 -16.30 6.71 9.13
CA HIS A 262 -16.60 5.43 9.78
C HIS A 262 -16.60 4.28 8.77
N GLY A 263 -17.43 4.37 7.72
CA GLY A 263 -17.71 3.23 6.84
C GLY A 263 -16.57 2.84 5.89
N ASN A 264 -15.65 3.75 5.56
CA ASN A 264 -14.54 3.41 4.68
C ASN A 264 -13.51 2.47 5.34
N MET A 265 -13.37 2.51 6.67
CA MET A 265 -12.45 1.65 7.41
C MET A 265 -12.77 0.15 7.24
N PRO A 266 -14.00 -0.33 7.54
CA PRO A 266 -14.33 -1.73 7.34
C PRO A 266 -14.27 -2.14 5.87
N TYR A 267 -14.61 -1.26 4.92
CA TYR A 267 -14.49 -1.56 3.50
C TYR A 267 -13.03 -1.77 3.06
N LEU A 268 -12.08 -0.98 3.59
CA LEU A 268 -10.67 -1.19 3.34
C LEU A 268 -10.16 -2.50 3.96
N LEU A 269 -10.57 -2.83 5.19
CA LEU A 269 -10.18 -4.09 5.82
C LEU A 269 -10.72 -5.31 5.04
N ILE A 270 -11.97 -5.27 4.58
CA ILE A 270 -12.57 -6.33 3.74
C ILE A 270 -11.81 -6.47 2.42
N ALA A 271 -11.53 -5.36 1.72
CA ALA A 271 -10.75 -5.38 0.48
C ALA A 271 -9.32 -5.89 0.69
N THR A 272 -8.72 -5.57 1.84
CA THR A 272 -7.37 -6.00 2.21
C THR A 272 -7.32 -7.49 2.53
N ALA A 273 -8.27 -8.02 3.30
CA ALA A 273 -8.39 -9.45 3.55
C ALA A 273 -8.59 -10.24 2.25
N ALA A 274 -9.45 -9.75 1.36
CA ALA A 274 -9.65 -10.34 0.03
C ALA A 274 -8.33 -10.35 -0.79
N ARG A 275 -7.59 -9.25 -0.79
CA ARG A 275 -6.33 -9.13 -1.52
C ARG A 275 -5.25 -10.07 -0.96
N LEU A 276 -5.11 -10.15 0.36
CA LEU A 276 -4.19 -11.08 1.02
C LEU A 276 -4.45 -12.52 0.54
N LEU A 277 -5.69 -12.98 0.64
CA LEU A 277 -6.08 -14.34 0.28
C LEU A 277 -5.89 -14.65 -1.22
N ILE A 278 -6.28 -13.73 -2.11
CA ILE A 278 -6.08 -13.90 -3.57
C ILE A 278 -4.60 -13.94 -3.95
N GLU A 279 -3.74 -13.25 -3.20
CA GLU A 279 -2.29 -13.23 -3.41
C GLU A 279 -1.54 -14.30 -2.61
N ASN A 280 -2.25 -15.33 -2.11
CA ASN A 280 -1.71 -16.47 -1.35
C ASN A 280 -1.04 -16.08 -0.02
N HIS A 281 -1.57 -15.07 0.65
CA HIS A 281 -1.21 -14.78 2.04
C HIS A 281 -2.30 -15.31 2.97
N ASP A 282 -1.89 -16.02 4.01
CA ASP A 282 -2.77 -16.49 5.06
C ASP A 282 -3.24 -15.35 5.96
N LEU A 283 -4.46 -15.50 6.48
CA LEU A 283 -4.94 -14.74 7.64
C LEU A 283 -4.52 -15.46 8.92
N ARG A 284 -4.68 -14.80 10.07
CA ARG A 284 -4.33 -15.39 11.36
C ARG A 284 -5.13 -16.67 11.64
N GLU A 285 -4.47 -17.70 12.16
CA GLU A 285 -5.14 -18.97 12.51
C GLU A 285 -6.13 -18.87 13.69
N SER A 286 -6.00 -17.84 14.52
CA SER A 286 -6.87 -17.67 15.69
C SER A 286 -8.30 -17.37 15.27
N SER A 287 -9.27 -18.13 15.77
CA SER A 287 -10.71 -17.91 15.54
C SER A 287 -11.43 -17.21 16.70
N THR A 288 -10.71 -16.89 17.77
CA THR A 288 -11.32 -16.31 18.97
C THR A 288 -11.70 -14.86 18.76
N ILE A 289 -12.99 -14.58 18.89
CA ILE A 289 -13.57 -13.25 18.77
C ILE A 289 -14.51 -12.98 19.96
N SER A 290 -14.74 -11.69 20.23
CA SER A 290 -15.72 -11.24 21.20
C SER A 290 -16.84 -10.50 20.47
N PRO A 291 -18.13 -10.86 20.61
CA PRO A 291 -19.22 -10.10 20.00
C PRO A 291 -19.25 -8.63 20.46
N TYR A 292 -19.64 -7.72 19.56
CA TYR A 292 -19.83 -6.30 19.83
C TYR A 292 -21.27 -5.87 19.51
N ASP A 293 -22.12 -5.78 20.54
CA ASP A 293 -23.55 -5.47 20.38
C ASP A 293 -23.91 -3.98 20.58
N SER A 294 -22.90 -3.09 20.63
CA SER A 294 -23.12 -1.65 20.88
C SER A 294 -23.03 -0.83 19.59
N GLU A 295 -23.60 0.38 19.60
CA GLU A 295 -23.42 1.32 18.50
C GLU A 295 -21.96 1.83 18.49
N HIS A 296 -21.31 1.73 17.33
CA HIS A 296 -19.95 2.22 17.07
C HIS A 296 -19.89 3.10 15.80
N GLY A 297 -20.95 3.12 15.00
CA GLY A 297 -21.09 4.06 13.88
C GLY A 297 -21.59 5.43 14.34
N PRO A 298 -21.54 6.45 13.46
CA PRO A 298 -22.09 7.76 13.74
C PRO A 298 -23.61 7.69 13.94
N ARG A 299 -24.19 8.77 14.50
CA ARG A 299 -25.63 8.88 14.73
C ARG A 299 -26.39 8.51 13.45
N ARG A 300 -27.39 7.63 13.56
CA ARG A 300 -28.11 7.06 12.40
C ARG A 300 -28.62 8.15 11.47
N LEU A 301 -27.88 8.41 10.39
CA LEU A 301 -28.33 9.13 9.23
C LEU A 301 -29.05 8.17 8.28
N GLY A 302 -29.97 8.69 7.48
CA GLY A 302 -30.56 7.94 6.37
C GLY A 302 -29.51 7.63 5.30
N ALA A 303 -29.92 6.91 4.25
CA ALA A 303 -29.07 6.68 3.09
C ALA A 303 -28.60 8.02 2.48
N PRO A 304 -27.30 8.17 2.13
CA PRO A 304 -26.77 9.36 1.48
C PRO A 304 -27.53 9.74 0.22
N VAL A 305 -27.77 11.04 0.02
CA VAL A 305 -28.32 11.55 -1.25
C VAL A 305 -27.18 11.68 -2.25
N LEU A 306 -27.17 10.80 -3.27
CA LEU A 306 -26.10 10.75 -4.26
C LEU A 306 -26.38 11.66 -5.46
N MET A 307 -25.50 12.62 -5.68
CA MET A 307 -25.53 13.48 -6.85
C MET A 307 -24.86 12.81 -8.04
N GLU A 308 -25.62 12.03 -8.80
CA GLU A 308 -25.12 11.36 -10.02
C GLU A 308 -24.71 12.35 -11.12
N MET A 309 -23.84 11.93 -12.04
CA MET A 309 -23.28 12.76 -13.11
C MET A 309 -24.35 13.48 -13.97
N HIS A 310 -25.52 12.86 -14.14
CA HIS A 310 -26.64 13.42 -14.90
C HIS A 310 -27.59 14.30 -14.04
N HIS A 311 -27.39 14.35 -12.72
CA HIS A 311 -28.14 15.22 -11.79
C HIS A 311 -27.43 16.55 -11.51
N VAL A 312 -26.10 16.60 -11.65
CA VAL A 312 -25.29 17.75 -11.23
C VAL A 312 -25.30 18.89 -12.25
N ASP A 313 -25.08 20.12 -11.76
CA ASP A 313 -24.86 21.30 -12.60
C ASP A 313 -23.50 21.26 -13.33
N SER A 314 -23.28 22.20 -14.24
CA SER A 314 -22.05 22.24 -15.04
C SER A 314 -20.79 22.42 -14.18
N GLN A 315 -20.84 23.25 -13.14
CA GLN A 315 -19.68 23.52 -12.29
C GLN A 315 -19.28 22.29 -11.47
N THR A 316 -20.26 21.53 -10.98
CA THR A 316 -20.03 20.30 -10.21
C THR A 316 -19.56 19.18 -11.13
N ARG A 317 -20.05 19.14 -12.38
CA ARG A 317 -19.51 18.26 -13.42
C ARG A 317 -18.02 18.53 -13.68
N ASP A 318 -17.62 19.81 -13.76
CA ASP A 318 -16.20 20.16 -13.93
C ASP A 318 -15.35 19.65 -12.75
N VAL A 319 -15.88 19.70 -11.52
CA VAL A 319 -15.20 19.11 -10.34
C VAL A 319 -15.11 17.59 -10.46
N TYR A 320 -16.15 16.90 -10.92
CA TYR A 320 -16.12 15.45 -11.14
C TYR A 320 -15.08 15.05 -12.18
N ASP A 321 -15.00 15.78 -13.29
CA ASP A 321 -14.01 15.55 -14.33
C ASP A 321 -12.58 15.78 -13.80
N ASP A 322 -12.38 16.80 -12.98
CA ASP A 322 -11.09 17.05 -12.33
C ASP A 322 -10.72 15.97 -11.31
N ILE A 323 -11.67 15.47 -10.51
CA ILE A 323 -11.46 14.33 -9.59
C ILE A 323 -11.02 13.09 -10.38
N MET A 324 -11.76 12.73 -11.44
CA MET A 324 -11.46 11.57 -12.27
C MET A 324 -10.06 11.67 -12.89
N ARG A 325 -9.68 12.86 -13.41
CA ARG A 325 -8.35 13.11 -13.95
C ARG A 325 -7.26 13.05 -12.88
N THR A 326 -7.47 13.70 -11.74
CA THR A 326 -6.47 13.82 -10.67
C THR A 326 -6.20 12.48 -10.00
N LEU A 327 -7.24 11.70 -9.70
CA LEU A 327 -7.11 10.37 -9.11
C LEU A 327 -6.80 9.28 -10.17
N GLY A 328 -6.93 9.63 -11.45
CA GLY A 328 -6.84 8.72 -12.59
C GLY A 328 -7.86 7.58 -12.48
N LEU A 329 -9.11 7.89 -12.14
CA LEU A 329 -10.21 6.95 -12.00
C LEU A 329 -11.28 7.24 -13.05
N PRO A 330 -11.95 6.22 -13.62
CA PRO A 330 -13.00 6.43 -14.61
C PRO A 330 -14.38 6.71 -13.98
N PHE A 331 -14.45 6.95 -12.68
CA PHE A 331 -15.67 7.21 -11.94
C PHE A 331 -15.40 8.06 -10.70
N VAL A 332 -16.48 8.59 -10.11
CA VAL A 332 -16.46 9.39 -8.89
C VAL A 332 -17.00 8.55 -7.73
N ASN A 333 -16.27 8.48 -6.62
CA ASN A 333 -16.65 7.74 -5.42
C ASN A 333 -17.97 8.22 -4.80
N THR A 334 -18.62 7.36 -4.02
CA THR A 334 -19.89 7.66 -3.34
C THR A 334 -19.78 8.88 -2.42
N ASP A 335 -18.66 9.01 -1.72
CA ASP A 335 -18.32 10.08 -0.79
C ASP A 335 -18.42 11.44 -1.46
N TYR A 336 -17.72 11.60 -2.59
CA TYR A 336 -17.76 12.81 -3.40
C TYR A 336 -19.17 13.10 -3.94
N ARG A 337 -19.89 12.06 -4.37
CA ARG A 337 -21.26 12.20 -4.88
C ARG A 337 -22.26 12.62 -3.81
N ALA A 338 -22.07 12.18 -2.57
CA ALA A 338 -22.86 12.61 -1.44
C ALA A 338 -22.54 14.06 -1.04
N LEU A 339 -21.26 14.39 -0.90
CA LEU A 339 -20.82 15.75 -0.54
C LEU A 339 -21.17 16.79 -1.60
N ALA A 340 -21.23 16.39 -2.87
CA ALA A 340 -21.69 17.23 -3.98
C ALA A 340 -23.16 17.71 -3.83
N ARG A 341 -23.92 17.17 -2.88
CA ARG A 341 -25.24 17.71 -2.49
C ARG A 341 -25.15 19.16 -2.00
N TRP A 342 -23.97 19.61 -1.57
CA TRP A 342 -23.63 21.02 -1.31
C TRP A 342 -22.57 21.50 -2.32
N PRO A 343 -22.94 21.85 -3.56
CA PRO A 343 -22.00 22.12 -4.66
C PRO A 343 -20.91 23.15 -4.33
N SER A 344 -21.27 24.27 -3.69
CA SER A 344 -20.33 25.32 -3.33
C SER A 344 -19.36 24.92 -2.22
N TYR A 345 -19.78 24.07 -1.29
CA TYR A 345 -18.91 23.47 -0.29
C TYR A 345 -17.96 22.48 -0.96
N PHE A 346 -18.50 21.53 -1.71
CA PHE A 346 -17.72 20.44 -2.27
C PHE A 346 -16.63 20.95 -3.21
N ARG A 347 -16.96 21.95 -4.04
CA ARG A 347 -15.97 22.63 -4.88
C ARG A 347 -14.88 23.33 -4.07
N LEU A 348 -15.23 24.00 -2.97
CA LEU A 348 -14.25 24.66 -2.11
C LEU A 348 -13.33 23.64 -1.43
N ALA A 349 -13.90 22.57 -0.88
CA ALA A 349 -13.20 21.48 -0.22
C ALA A 349 -12.24 20.75 -1.17
N TRP A 350 -12.71 20.39 -2.37
CA TRP A 350 -11.88 19.77 -3.40
C TRP A 350 -10.74 20.68 -3.84
N ASN A 351 -11.02 21.96 -4.14
CA ASN A 351 -9.98 22.89 -4.58
C ASN A 351 -8.88 23.10 -3.53
N ALA A 352 -9.22 23.02 -2.24
CA ALA A 352 -8.24 23.10 -1.15
C ALA A 352 -7.40 21.82 -1.01
N LEU A 353 -7.99 20.64 -1.27
CA LEU A 353 -7.30 19.35 -1.20
C LEU A 353 -6.46 19.05 -2.45
N ARG A 354 -6.96 19.39 -3.65
CA ARG A 354 -6.40 19.01 -4.96
C ARG A 354 -4.88 19.20 -5.06
N PRO A 355 -4.28 20.34 -4.64
CA PRO A 355 -2.82 20.53 -4.74
C PRO A 355 -2.02 19.54 -3.90
N GLN A 356 -2.59 19.01 -2.81
CA GLN A 356 -1.92 18.07 -1.92
C GLN A 356 -1.81 16.68 -2.57
N ILE A 357 -2.77 16.28 -3.42
CA ILE A 357 -2.81 14.94 -4.03
C ILE A 357 -1.57 14.67 -4.91
N GLU A 358 -0.94 15.71 -5.45
CA GLU A 358 0.26 15.62 -6.29
C GLU A 358 1.58 15.66 -5.47
N THR A 359 1.50 15.72 -4.14
CA THR A 359 2.67 15.82 -3.24
C THR A 359 3.17 14.47 -2.76
N THR A 360 4.47 14.38 -2.46
CA THR A 360 5.08 13.19 -1.86
C THR A 360 4.53 12.88 -0.46
N ASP A 361 4.08 13.89 0.29
CA ASP A 361 3.54 13.66 1.64
C ASP A 361 2.15 13.01 1.57
N TYR A 362 1.33 13.36 0.59
CA TYR A 362 0.07 12.67 0.31
C TYR A 362 0.29 11.21 -0.09
N ASP A 363 1.26 10.94 -0.98
CA ASP A 363 1.59 9.57 -1.38
C ASP A 363 2.02 8.73 -0.18
N LYS A 364 2.88 9.28 0.69
CA LYS A 364 3.30 8.63 1.95
C LYS A 364 2.12 8.38 2.90
N ALA A 365 1.22 9.34 3.04
CA ALA A 365 0.02 9.17 3.88
C ALA A 365 -0.85 8.01 3.36
N CYS A 366 -1.06 7.93 2.04
CA CYS A 366 -1.80 6.83 1.42
C CYS A 366 -1.10 5.48 1.61
N GLU A 367 0.23 5.43 1.48
CA GLU A 367 1.03 4.23 1.73
C GLU A 367 0.94 3.77 3.18
N ARG A 368 1.01 4.69 4.15
CA ARG A 368 0.96 4.35 5.58
C ARG A 368 -0.43 3.90 6.03
N VAL A 369 -1.51 4.52 5.54
CA VAL A 369 -2.89 4.03 5.77
C VAL A 369 -3.07 2.63 5.19
N HIS A 370 -2.52 2.39 4.00
CA HIS A 370 -2.50 1.07 3.40
C HIS A 370 -1.73 0.04 4.24
N ASP A 371 -0.51 0.36 4.68
CA ASP A 371 0.32 -0.53 5.49
C ASP A 371 -0.34 -0.82 6.85
N CYS A 372 -0.98 0.18 7.46
CA CYS A 372 -1.79 0.00 8.66
C CYS A 372 -2.91 -1.01 8.42
N ALA A 373 -3.70 -0.87 7.34
CA ALA A 373 -4.75 -1.82 7.01
C ALA A 373 -4.23 -3.24 6.76
N VAL A 374 -3.09 -3.39 6.08
CA VAL A 374 -2.45 -4.70 5.84
C VAL A 374 -2.01 -5.35 7.14
N ASN A 375 -1.36 -4.60 8.03
CA ASN A 375 -0.93 -5.10 9.33
C ASN A 375 -2.13 -5.52 10.19
N LEU A 376 -3.16 -4.68 10.27
CA LEU A 376 -4.39 -4.98 10.98
C LEU A 376 -5.05 -6.25 10.44
N ALA A 377 -5.26 -6.34 9.12
CA ALA A 377 -5.87 -7.51 8.49
C ALA A 377 -5.10 -8.82 8.74
N ARG A 378 -3.75 -8.77 8.82
CA ARG A 378 -2.92 -9.94 9.16
C ARG A 378 -3.04 -10.37 10.63
N THR A 379 -3.37 -9.45 11.53
CA THR A 379 -3.43 -9.69 12.99
C THR A 379 -4.83 -10.01 13.51
N LEU A 380 -5.87 -9.65 12.75
CA LEU A 380 -7.26 -9.93 13.09
C LEU A 380 -7.53 -11.45 13.16
N PRO A 381 -8.38 -11.92 14.08
CA PRO A 381 -8.84 -13.32 14.09
C PRO A 381 -9.56 -13.70 12.79
N ASN A 382 -9.55 -14.98 12.44
CA ASN A 382 -10.22 -15.58 11.29
C ASN A 382 -11.28 -16.61 11.74
N PRO A 383 -12.40 -16.17 12.35
CA PRO A 383 -13.43 -17.07 12.87
C PRO A 383 -14.09 -17.93 11.79
N GLY A 384 -14.20 -17.40 10.56
CA GLY A 384 -14.75 -18.12 9.41
C GLY A 384 -13.76 -19.05 8.69
N GLY A 385 -12.52 -19.14 9.16
CA GLY A 385 -11.51 -20.07 8.62
C GLY A 385 -11.18 -19.84 7.13
N LEU A 386 -11.20 -18.58 6.66
CA LEU A 386 -10.86 -18.24 5.28
C LEU A 386 -9.41 -18.58 4.98
N THR A 387 -9.17 -19.28 3.86
CA THR A 387 -7.83 -19.56 3.33
C THR A 387 -7.75 -19.17 1.84
N PRO A 388 -6.54 -19.00 1.29
CA PRO A 388 -6.36 -18.79 -0.14
C PRO A 388 -7.10 -19.83 -1.00
N GLU A 389 -7.06 -21.11 -0.60
CA GLU A 389 -7.67 -22.22 -1.33
C GLU A 389 -9.20 -22.10 -1.39
N ILE A 390 -9.84 -21.75 -0.26
CA ILE A 390 -11.30 -21.55 -0.21
C ILE A 390 -11.71 -20.44 -1.18
N LEU A 391 -10.99 -19.32 -1.16
CA LEU A 391 -11.34 -18.18 -1.99
C LEU A 391 -11.05 -18.43 -3.48
N GLN A 392 -9.95 -19.11 -3.80
CA GLN A 392 -9.62 -19.52 -5.17
C GLN A 392 -10.65 -20.51 -5.73
N ALA A 393 -11.08 -21.49 -4.93
CA ALA A 393 -12.13 -22.43 -5.33
C ALA A 393 -13.47 -21.72 -5.59
N ALA A 394 -13.79 -20.68 -4.80
CA ALA A 394 -14.96 -19.85 -5.02
C ALA A 394 -14.84 -19.04 -6.33
N ILE A 395 -13.69 -18.38 -6.55
CA ILE A 395 -13.41 -17.60 -7.76
C ILE A 395 -13.49 -18.48 -9.02
N ALA A 396 -12.98 -19.71 -8.97
CA ALA A 396 -13.02 -20.64 -10.12
C ALA A 396 -14.45 -20.98 -10.59
N ARG A 397 -15.46 -20.76 -9.74
CA ARG A 397 -16.88 -20.96 -10.08
C ARG A 397 -17.53 -19.72 -10.68
N ASP A 398 -16.92 -18.54 -10.51
CA ASP A 398 -17.38 -17.30 -11.11
C ASP A 398 -16.74 -17.12 -12.50
N THR A 399 -17.43 -17.61 -13.54
CA THR A 399 -16.96 -17.60 -14.94
C THR A 399 -17.04 -16.21 -15.62
N ASN A 400 -17.13 -15.14 -14.83
CA ASN A 400 -17.25 -13.77 -15.32
C ASN A 400 -16.03 -13.35 -16.15
N ALA A 401 -16.26 -12.51 -17.17
CA ALA A 401 -15.27 -12.14 -18.18
C ALA A 401 -14.03 -11.37 -17.65
N GLN A 402 -14.09 -10.83 -16.44
CA GLN A 402 -13.02 -10.03 -15.85
C GLN A 402 -12.47 -10.68 -14.58
N PRO A 403 -11.14 -10.77 -14.40
CA PRO A 403 -10.55 -11.38 -13.21
C PRO A 403 -10.93 -10.65 -11.90
N VAL A 404 -11.43 -11.41 -10.93
CA VAL A 404 -11.74 -10.92 -9.56
C VAL A 404 -10.55 -10.19 -8.94
N GLY A 405 -9.35 -10.74 -9.13
CA GLY A 405 -8.12 -10.21 -8.58
C GLY A 405 -7.82 -8.76 -9.00
N ASP A 406 -8.14 -8.37 -10.24
CA ASP A 406 -7.91 -7.00 -10.71
C ASP A 406 -8.84 -6.02 -10.00
N VAL A 407 -10.12 -6.38 -9.86
CA VAL A 407 -11.13 -5.58 -9.15
C VAL A 407 -10.76 -5.42 -7.67
N VAL A 408 -10.32 -6.51 -7.02
CA VAL A 408 -9.85 -6.48 -5.62
C VAL A 408 -8.61 -5.57 -5.47
N ARG A 409 -7.61 -5.71 -6.35
CA ARG A 409 -6.42 -4.85 -6.34
C ARG A 409 -6.78 -3.38 -6.55
N LEU A 410 -7.74 -3.07 -7.42
CA LEU A 410 -8.20 -1.69 -7.66
C LEU A 410 -8.76 -1.07 -6.38
N PHE A 411 -9.73 -1.72 -5.74
CA PHE A 411 -10.36 -1.15 -4.55
C PHE A 411 -9.42 -1.08 -3.35
N GLN A 412 -8.56 -2.09 -3.17
CA GLN A 412 -7.56 -2.08 -2.11
C GLN A 412 -6.51 -0.98 -2.31
N TRP A 413 -6.15 -0.65 -3.56
CA TRP A 413 -5.31 0.52 -3.87
C TRP A 413 -6.05 1.85 -3.68
N LEU A 414 -7.32 1.92 -4.08
CA LEU A 414 -8.13 3.14 -4.10
C LEU A 414 -8.46 3.63 -2.68
N LEU A 415 -8.97 2.72 -1.83
CA LEU A 415 -9.58 3.05 -0.54
C LEU A 415 -8.66 3.79 0.44
N PRO A 416 -7.35 3.50 0.56
CA PRO A 416 -6.44 4.28 1.39
C PRO A 416 -6.42 5.77 1.02
N GLY A 417 -6.38 6.08 -0.28
CA GLY A 417 -6.41 7.47 -0.76
C GLY A 417 -7.77 8.15 -0.53
N LEU A 418 -8.87 7.39 -0.65
CA LEU A 418 -10.20 7.89 -0.32
C LEU A 418 -10.34 8.21 1.17
N ILE A 419 -9.81 7.36 2.05
CA ILE A 419 -9.77 7.58 3.50
C ILE A 419 -8.98 8.86 3.83
N VAL A 420 -7.78 9.02 3.25
CA VAL A 420 -6.97 10.24 3.39
C VAL A 420 -7.75 11.48 2.93
N ASN A 421 -8.47 11.40 1.80
CA ASN A 421 -9.26 12.51 1.27
C ASN A 421 -10.45 12.88 2.18
N VAL A 422 -11.16 11.87 2.70
CA VAL A 422 -12.29 12.08 3.62
C VAL A 422 -11.81 12.68 4.94
N GLU A 423 -10.69 12.21 5.49
CA GLU A 423 -10.11 12.81 6.68
C GLU A 423 -9.61 14.24 6.42
N ALA A 424 -9.05 14.53 5.24
CA ALA A 424 -8.72 15.90 4.87
C ALA A 424 -9.97 16.79 4.85
N PHE A 425 -11.08 16.35 4.25
CA PHE A 425 -12.35 17.10 4.28
C PHE A 425 -12.88 17.30 5.70
N ARG A 426 -12.67 16.33 6.59
CA ARG A 426 -12.99 16.46 8.01
C ARG A 426 -12.17 17.56 8.66
N GLN A 427 -10.85 17.56 8.49
CA GLN A 427 -9.95 18.58 9.06
C GLN A 427 -10.21 19.99 8.54
N GLN A 428 -10.61 20.13 7.27
CA GLN A 428 -11.03 21.41 6.68
C GLN A 428 -12.18 22.09 7.44
N LEU A 429 -12.98 21.32 8.18
CA LEU A 429 -14.16 21.78 8.92
C LEU A 429 -13.96 21.77 10.45
N ILE A 430 -12.79 21.39 10.95
CA ILE A 430 -12.46 21.52 12.38
C ILE A 430 -12.10 22.98 12.62
N SER A 431 -13.02 23.74 13.22
CA SER A 431 -12.68 25.06 13.73
C SER A 431 -11.60 24.90 14.80
N GLU A 432 -10.53 25.72 14.77
CA GLU A 432 -9.66 25.89 15.93
C GLU A 432 -10.56 26.03 17.16
N LYS A 433 -10.30 25.17 18.16
CA LYS A 433 -10.99 25.22 19.46
C LYS A 433 -11.15 26.68 19.85
N SER A 434 -12.38 27.09 20.11
CA SER A 434 -12.63 28.34 20.83
C SER A 434 -11.70 28.36 22.05
N ASN A 435 -10.70 29.25 22.02
CA ASN A 435 -9.91 29.58 23.20
C ASN A 435 -10.80 30.10 24.32
#